data_AF-A0A2E8CNQ5-F1
#
_entry.id   AF-A0A2E8CNQ5-F1
#
_cell.length_a   1.000
_cell.length_b   1.000
_cell.length_c   1.000
_cell.angle_alpha   90.00
_cell.angle_beta   90.00
_cell.angle_gamma   90.00
#
_symmetry.space_group_name_H-M   'P 1'
#
loop_
_entity.id
_entity.type
_entity.pdbx_description
1 polymer ?
#
loop_
_entity_poly.entity_id
_entity_poly.type
_entity_poly.pdbx_seq_one_letter_code
_entity_poly.pdbx_strand_id
1 'polypeptide(L)'
;MKRVIHGIAILVILALIIWKVAQAMALLKADDSYPAKPIEIVIPYDAGGGSDSFVRPLIKVIADESWIDEPFVVLNQPGGSGTIGSRLVKEARPDGYRILCHHESMITAELSGAADFGPADFEVVAQTGEIVLLIIVREDAPYETIVDLLEAAKQSPETIRFGANIGSPAHFTAMNLEAAHPGAKFNLVTSGGGQTRYTEIIGQHLDAGIFSLAEYLKFRSPEGTPADRNIRVLACLSEKPHPELNGVRTCVEQGVEVTSSNAYYWWAPKGTPLEVQELIASTLKEAMQHPEVRERLVEQAIDPTFSTGEAVRTRVADRVELLESFAAEAESELPNFTVYITIVTLVLLIVVVVSSLRHRGELPDRESLDVKRGILCLAALTTYVALLEFAPLPFFLLSALLVFFLGALICGWEKKRFPIMAEIALIAGLGAEFVFGSFFGVSLP
;
A
#
# COMPACT_ATOMS: atom_id res chain seq x y z
N MET A 1 -53.83 6.49 5.89
CA MET A 1 -52.66 5.64 5.58
C MET A 1 -51.39 6.46 5.29
N LYS A 2 -51.34 7.32 4.27
CA LYS A 2 -50.13 8.11 3.92
C LYS A 2 -49.57 9.00 5.05
N ARG A 3 -50.43 9.66 5.85
CA ARG A 3 -49.99 10.48 7.01
C ARG A 3 -49.40 9.66 8.17
N VAL A 4 -49.85 8.42 8.35
CA VAL A 4 -49.36 7.50 9.40
C VAL A 4 -47.98 6.95 9.00
N ILE A 5 -47.82 6.59 7.73
CA ILE A 5 -46.52 6.13 7.17
C ILE A 5 -45.47 7.25 7.24
N HIS A 6 -45.86 8.50 6.97
CA HIS A 6 -44.96 9.66 7.05
C HIS A 6 -44.54 9.99 8.49
N GLY A 7 -45.45 9.85 9.46
CA GLY A 7 -45.11 10.02 10.89
C GLY A 7 -44.15 8.95 11.41
N ILE A 8 -44.32 7.69 10.98
CA ILE A 8 -43.41 6.60 11.33
C ILE A 8 -42.02 6.82 10.73
N ALA A 9 -41.93 7.26 9.46
CA ALA A 9 -40.65 7.54 8.82
C ALA A 9 -39.87 8.66 9.54
N ILE A 10 -40.53 9.74 9.96
CA ILE A 10 -39.90 10.84 10.70
C ILE A 10 -39.38 10.36 12.07
N LEU A 11 -40.15 9.52 12.78
CA LEU A 11 -39.72 8.95 14.07
C LEU A 11 -38.51 8.03 13.92
N VAL A 12 -38.45 7.23 12.84
CA VAL A 12 -37.29 6.39 12.53
C VAL A 12 -36.07 7.23 12.20
N ILE A 13 -36.22 8.28 11.38
CA ILE A 13 -35.12 9.20 11.05
C ILE A 13 -34.60 9.90 12.31
N LEU A 14 -35.48 10.42 13.16
CA LEU A 14 -35.10 11.04 14.43
C LEU A 14 -34.41 10.05 15.37
N ALA A 15 -34.88 8.81 15.46
CA ALA A 15 -34.23 7.78 16.25
C ALA A 15 -32.82 7.43 15.72
N LEU A 16 -32.65 7.37 14.40
CA LEU A 16 -31.35 7.15 13.76
C LEU A 16 -30.39 8.34 13.98
N ILE A 17 -30.89 9.57 13.92
CA ILE A 17 -30.10 10.78 14.23
C ILE A 17 -29.69 10.78 15.71
N ILE A 18 -30.61 10.50 16.63
CA ILE A 18 -30.33 10.42 18.07
C ILE A 18 -29.31 9.31 18.34
N TRP A 19 -29.42 8.16 17.68
CA TRP A 19 -28.44 7.08 17.81
C TRP A 19 -27.06 7.48 17.28
N LYS A 20 -26.98 8.14 16.11
CA LYS A 20 -25.74 8.70 15.56
C LYS A 20 -25.11 9.74 16.49
N VAL A 21 -25.91 10.65 17.06
CA VAL A 21 -25.44 11.67 18.01
C VAL A 21 -25.00 11.05 19.34
N ALA A 22 -25.70 10.03 19.83
CA ALA A 22 -25.30 9.30 21.04
C ALA A 22 -24.00 8.52 20.84
N GLN A 23 -23.78 7.91 19.67
CA GLN A 23 -22.49 7.31 19.31
C GLN A 23 -21.38 8.37 19.24
N ALA A 24 -21.66 9.54 18.65
CA ALA A 24 -20.70 10.65 18.59
C ALA A 24 -20.34 11.21 19.97
N MET A 25 -21.29 11.27 20.91
CA MET A 25 -21.02 11.72 22.29
C MET A 25 -20.34 10.65 23.16
N ALA A 26 -20.51 9.37 22.85
CA ALA A 26 -19.77 8.28 23.51
C ALA A 26 -18.28 8.27 23.13
N LEU A 27 -17.92 8.81 21.96
CA LEU A 27 -16.53 9.00 21.51
C LEU A 27 -15.80 10.14 22.25
N LEU A 28 -16.52 11.01 22.95
CA LEU A 28 -15.95 12.17 23.69
C LEU A 28 -15.62 11.87 25.16
N LYS A 29 -15.90 10.66 25.63
CA LYS A 29 -15.33 10.17 26.89
C LYS A 29 -14.17 9.27 26.55
N ALA A 30 -12.97 9.82 26.51
CA ALA A 30 -11.83 9.04 26.93
C ALA A 30 -12.16 8.52 28.34
N ASP A 31 -12.09 7.21 28.49
CA ASP A 31 -12.07 6.61 29.81
C ASP A 31 -10.85 7.22 30.54
N ASP A 32 -10.98 7.62 31.81
CA ASP A 32 -9.88 8.20 32.61
C ASP A 32 -8.73 7.17 32.83
N SER A 33 -8.74 6.05 32.12
CA SER A 33 -7.89 4.86 32.27
C SER A 33 -7.28 4.36 30.95
N TYR A 34 -7.19 5.18 29.89
CA TYR A 34 -6.46 4.76 28.68
C TYR A 34 -4.94 4.64 28.94
N PRO A 35 -4.27 3.54 28.53
CA PRO A 35 -4.85 2.32 27.96
C PRO A 35 -5.33 1.32 29.04
N ALA A 36 -6.44 0.63 28.77
CA ALA A 36 -7.03 -0.40 29.65
C ALA A 36 -6.98 -1.83 29.05
N LYS A 37 -6.31 -1.97 27.91
CA LYS A 37 -6.01 -3.23 27.21
C LYS A 37 -4.80 -3.01 26.29
N PRO A 38 -4.18 -4.08 25.76
CA PRO A 38 -3.03 -3.96 24.86
C PRO A 38 -3.31 -3.09 23.62
N ILE A 39 -2.31 -2.33 23.20
CA ILE A 39 -2.34 -1.51 21.98
C ILE A 39 -1.74 -2.30 20.82
N GLU A 40 -2.53 -2.55 19.78
CA GLU A 40 -2.11 -3.29 18.60
C GLU A 40 -1.37 -2.39 17.60
N ILE A 41 -0.13 -2.73 17.28
CA ILE A 41 0.67 -2.10 16.25
C ILE A 41 0.58 -2.96 14.99
N VAL A 42 -0.12 -2.46 13.99
CA VAL A 42 -0.14 -3.05 12.66
C VAL A 42 1.14 -2.67 11.94
N ILE A 43 1.87 -3.69 11.50
CA ILE A 43 3.02 -3.56 10.60
C ILE A 43 2.59 -4.19 9.27
N PRO A 44 2.50 -3.44 8.17
CA PRO A 44 1.87 -3.95 6.95
C PRO A 44 2.86 -4.76 6.09
N TYR A 45 3.72 -5.54 6.75
CA TYR A 45 4.80 -6.36 6.18
C TYR A 45 5.01 -7.62 7.00
N ASP A 46 5.68 -8.60 6.41
CA ASP A 46 5.98 -9.89 7.02
C ASP A 46 6.75 -9.76 8.34
N ALA A 47 6.46 -10.67 9.27
CA ALA A 47 7.21 -10.81 10.52
C ALA A 47 8.69 -11.12 10.23
N GLY A 48 9.60 -10.57 11.02
CA GLY A 48 11.04 -10.66 10.79
C GLY A 48 11.58 -9.79 9.64
N GLY A 49 10.72 -9.06 8.92
CA GLY A 49 11.13 -8.06 7.94
C GLY A 49 11.76 -6.81 8.58
N GLY A 50 12.19 -5.85 7.76
CA GLY A 50 12.84 -4.61 8.23
C GLY A 50 11.96 -3.78 9.17
N SER A 51 10.69 -3.58 8.83
CA SER A 51 9.75 -2.84 9.68
C SER A 51 9.43 -3.55 10.99
N ASP A 52 9.32 -4.90 10.97
CA ASP A 52 9.15 -5.67 12.20
C ASP A 52 10.39 -5.57 13.09
N SER A 53 11.58 -5.78 12.51
CA SER A 53 12.86 -5.67 13.22
C SER A 53 13.15 -4.28 13.78
N PHE A 54 12.58 -3.23 13.17
CA PHE A 54 12.63 -1.86 13.65
C PHE A 54 11.75 -1.65 14.89
N VAL A 55 10.51 -2.15 14.88
CA VAL A 55 9.53 -1.92 15.95
C VAL A 55 9.84 -2.73 17.21
N ARG A 56 10.39 -3.94 17.08
CA ARG A 56 10.58 -4.88 18.21
C ARG A 56 11.45 -4.32 19.35
N PRO A 57 12.61 -3.67 19.10
CA PRO A 57 13.40 -3.05 20.16
C PRO A 57 12.65 -1.96 20.92
N LEU A 58 11.84 -1.13 20.23
CA LEU A 58 11.07 -0.07 20.88
C LEU A 58 10.06 -0.67 21.86
N ILE A 59 9.26 -1.65 21.40
CA ILE A 59 8.25 -2.32 22.26
C ILE A 59 8.90 -2.99 23.46
N LYS A 60 10.03 -3.67 23.26
CA LYS A 60 10.76 -4.35 24.33
C LYS A 60 11.13 -3.36 25.44
N VAL A 61 11.78 -2.25 25.08
CA VAL A 61 12.20 -1.25 26.06
C VAL A 61 11.01 -0.58 26.74
N ILE A 62 9.95 -0.26 25.99
CA ILE A 62 8.71 0.30 26.56
C ILE A 62 8.13 -0.63 27.64
N ALA A 63 8.13 -1.94 27.38
CA ALA A 63 7.65 -2.94 28.33
C ALA A 63 8.58 -3.09 29.54
N ASP A 64 9.89 -3.16 29.32
CA ASP A 64 10.87 -3.32 30.40
C ASP A 64 10.86 -2.12 31.37
N GLU A 65 10.72 -0.90 30.83
CA GLU A 65 10.67 0.34 31.61
C GLU A 65 9.27 0.67 32.16
N SER A 66 8.25 -0.08 31.77
CA SER A 66 6.85 0.10 32.22
C SER A 66 6.34 1.54 32.04
N TRP A 67 6.69 2.20 30.93
CA TRP A 67 6.27 3.58 30.65
C TRP A 67 4.78 3.73 30.31
N ILE A 68 4.10 2.63 30.07
CA ILE A 68 2.68 2.59 29.73
C ILE A 68 2.04 1.37 30.42
N ASP A 69 0.81 1.52 30.90
CA ASP A 69 0.14 0.52 31.73
C ASP A 69 -0.20 -0.77 30.98
N GLU A 70 -0.30 -0.70 29.65
CA GLU A 70 -0.68 -1.82 28.80
C GLU A 70 0.33 -2.03 27.67
N PRO A 71 0.62 -3.30 27.30
CA PRO A 71 1.67 -3.59 26.36
C PRO A 71 1.29 -3.21 24.93
N PHE A 72 2.31 -2.86 24.15
CA PHE A 72 2.20 -2.85 22.70
C PHE A 72 2.36 -4.27 22.14
N VAL A 73 1.45 -4.67 21.26
CA VAL A 73 1.47 -5.99 20.60
C VAL A 73 1.50 -5.82 19.09
N VAL A 74 2.36 -6.57 18.39
CA VAL A 74 2.50 -6.44 16.93
C VAL A 74 1.55 -7.39 16.21
N LEU A 75 0.87 -6.84 15.20
CA LEU A 75 0.15 -7.58 14.16
C LEU A 75 0.82 -7.35 12.80
N ASN A 76 1.46 -8.37 12.24
CA ASN A 76 1.98 -8.33 10.88
C ASN A 76 0.86 -8.62 9.88
N GLN A 77 0.55 -7.66 9.00
CA GLN A 77 -0.53 -7.75 8.02
C GLN A 77 -0.01 -7.41 6.60
N PRO A 78 0.72 -8.32 5.94
CA PRO A 78 1.33 -8.07 4.64
C PRO A 78 0.31 -7.99 3.50
N GLY A 79 0.76 -7.45 2.36
CA GLY A 79 0.07 -7.50 1.08
C GLY A 79 -0.25 -6.12 0.48
N GLY A 80 -0.39 -6.07 -0.84
CA GLY A 80 -0.70 -4.84 -1.59
C GLY A 80 0.30 -3.72 -1.35
N SER A 81 1.59 -4.02 -1.21
CA SER A 81 2.63 -3.04 -0.84
C SER A 81 2.37 -2.28 0.47
N GLY A 82 1.60 -2.88 1.36
CA GLY A 82 1.26 -2.35 2.67
C GLY A 82 -0.17 -1.79 2.79
N THR A 83 -0.87 -1.65 1.66
CA THR A 83 -2.22 -1.10 1.61
C THR A 83 -3.24 -1.92 2.42
N ILE A 84 -3.08 -3.25 2.49
CA ILE A 84 -3.99 -4.13 3.26
C ILE A 84 -3.93 -3.81 4.76
N GLY A 85 -2.72 -3.77 5.33
CA GLY A 85 -2.53 -3.44 6.74
C GLY A 85 -2.88 -1.99 7.06
N SER A 86 -2.58 -1.04 6.17
CA SER A 86 -2.99 0.35 6.34
C SER A 86 -4.51 0.52 6.33
N ARG A 87 -5.24 -0.16 5.43
CA ARG A 87 -6.71 -0.14 5.40
C ARG A 87 -7.32 -0.68 6.68
N LEU A 88 -6.75 -1.76 7.23
CA LEU A 88 -7.17 -2.33 8.52
C LEU A 88 -7.11 -1.30 9.67
N VAL A 89 -6.12 -0.40 9.66
CA VAL A 89 -6.01 0.69 10.64
C VAL A 89 -6.93 1.85 10.28
N LYS A 90 -7.02 2.25 9.00
CA LYS A 90 -7.94 3.29 8.52
C LYS A 90 -9.38 3.04 8.97
N GLU A 91 -9.82 1.79 8.89
CA GLU A 91 -11.18 1.35 9.21
C GLU A 91 -11.41 1.02 10.70
N ALA A 92 -10.34 1.06 11.51
CA ALA A 92 -10.45 0.77 12.94
C ALA A 92 -11.12 1.91 13.72
N ARG A 93 -11.53 1.60 14.95
CA ARG A 93 -12.09 2.61 15.85
C ARG A 93 -11.00 3.64 16.17
N PRO A 94 -11.31 4.94 16.18
CA PRO A 94 -10.35 5.98 16.55
C PRO A 94 -10.19 6.09 18.07
N ASP A 95 -9.85 4.98 18.73
CA ASP A 95 -9.73 4.86 20.18
C ASP A 95 -8.30 4.58 20.65
N GLY A 96 -7.32 4.60 19.73
CA GLY A 96 -5.89 4.42 20.02
C GLY A 96 -5.41 2.98 20.17
N TYR A 97 -6.31 2.00 20.27
CA TYR A 97 -5.91 0.60 20.48
C TYR A 97 -5.44 -0.13 19.23
N ARG A 98 -5.56 0.50 18.06
CA ARG A 98 -4.93 0.04 16.83
C ARG A 98 -4.21 1.21 16.18
N ILE A 99 -2.90 1.07 16.03
CA ILE A 99 -2.03 2.03 15.37
C ILE A 99 -1.24 1.34 14.27
N LEU A 100 -0.73 2.12 13.33
CA LEU A 100 0.03 1.65 12.18
C LEU A 100 1.47 2.14 12.30
N CYS A 101 2.45 1.26 12.14
CA CYS A 101 3.83 1.66 11.86
C CYS A 101 4.11 1.38 10.37
N HIS A 102 4.26 2.44 9.58
CA HIS A 102 4.44 2.35 8.14
C HIS A 102 5.38 3.42 7.62
N HIS A 103 5.92 3.23 6.42
CA HIS A 103 6.84 4.17 5.80
C HIS A 103 6.16 4.96 4.67
N GLU A 104 6.94 5.69 3.88
CA GLU A 104 6.46 6.56 2.81
C GLU A 104 5.67 5.85 1.70
N SER A 105 5.69 4.51 1.67
CA SER A 105 4.92 3.71 0.73
C SER A 105 3.43 4.04 0.75
N MET A 106 2.88 4.50 1.87
CA MET A 106 1.48 4.95 1.95
C MET A 106 1.21 6.14 1.02
N ILE A 107 2.13 7.11 0.97
CA ILE A 107 2.02 8.29 0.10
C ILE A 107 2.10 7.83 -1.36
N THR A 108 3.11 7.04 -1.69
CA THR A 108 3.31 6.59 -3.08
C THR A 108 2.21 5.65 -3.56
N ALA A 109 1.58 4.89 -2.67
CA ALA A 109 0.45 4.02 -3.00
C ALA A 109 -0.79 4.82 -3.37
N GLU A 110 -1.07 5.91 -2.66
CA GLU A 110 -2.15 6.86 -3.02
C GLU A 110 -1.87 7.48 -4.40
N LEU A 111 -0.66 8.04 -4.57
CA LEU A 111 -0.28 8.76 -5.79
C LEU A 111 -0.19 7.88 -7.04
N SER A 112 0.10 6.59 -6.87
CA SER A 112 0.11 5.63 -7.97
C SER A 112 -1.25 4.99 -8.24
N GLY A 113 -2.29 5.31 -7.45
CA GLY A 113 -3.61 4.70 -7.54
C GLY A 113 -3.68 3.25 -7.03
N ALA A 114 -2.64 2.76 -6.35
CA ALA A 114 -2.64 1.45 -5.69
C ALA A 114 -3.52 1.45 -4.43
N ALA A 115 -3.76 2.62 -3.83
CA ALA A 115 -4.73 2.86 -2.78
C ALA A 115 -5.60 4.09 -3.11
N ASP A 116 -6.85 4.05 -2.67
CA ASP A 116 -7.80 5.17 -2.70
C ASP A 116 -7.74 6.02 -1.41
N PHE A 117 -6.64 5.91 -0.67
CA PHE A 117 -6.43 6.53 0.63
C PHE A 117 -4.94 6.79 0.85
N GLY A 118 -4.64 7.73 1.74
CA GLY A 118 -3.26 8.03 2.13
C GLY A 118 -3.16 8.83 3.43
N PRO A 119 -2.09 9.63 3.63
CA PRO A 119 -1.83 10.29 4.92
C PRO A 119 -2.98 11.13 5.46
N ALA A 120 -3.78 11.75 4.59
CA ALA A 120 -4.91 12.58 4.99
C ALA A 120 -6.00 11.81 5.75
N ASP A 121 -6.11 10.50 5.51
CA ASP A 121 -7.07 9.58 6.14
C ASP A 121 -6.64 9.06 7.52
N PHE A 122 -5.51 9.54 8.06
CA PHE A 122 -4.99 9.15 9.36
C PHE A 122 -4.68 10.38 10.24
N GLU A 123 -4.34 10.11 11.50
CA GLU A 123 -3.62 11.04 12.36
C GLU A 123 -2.16 10.59 12.44
N VAL A 124 -1.21 11.45 12.07
CA VAL A 124 0.23 11.16 12.24
C VAL A 124 0.64 11.44 13.69
N VAL A 125 1.06 10.38 14.38
CA VAL A 125 1.40 10.42 15.81
C VAL A 125 2.87 10.82 16.01
N ALA A 126 3.76 10.17 15.28
CA ALA A 126 5.20 10.42 15.37
C ALA A 126 5.93 9.91 14.13
N GLN A 127 7.12 10.45 13.91
CA GLN A 127 8.15 9.83 13.09
C GLN A 127 9.19 9.24 14.03
N THR A 128 9.64 8.01 13.77
CA THR A 128 10.72 7.37 14.53
C THR A 128 11.68 6.69 13.57
N GLY A 129 12.94 7.08 13.55
CA GLY A 129 13.91 6.45 12.68
C GLY A 129 13.77 6.88 11.21
N GLU A 130 14.90 6.87 10.52
CA GLU A 130 14.98 7.23 9.11
C GLU A 130 16.01 6.36 8.40
N ILE A 131 15.59 5.74 7.31
CA ILE A 131 16.47 4.94 6.47
C ILE A 131 17.07 5.84 5.41
N VAL A 132 18.39 5.93 5.44
CA VAL A 132 19.17 6.64 4.42
C VAL A 132 19.19 5.83 3.13
N LEU A 133 18.91 6.51 2.02
CA LEU A 133 18.92 5.95 0.67
C LEU A 133 20.14 6.46 -0.12
N LEU A 134 20.67 5.59 -0.97
CA LEU A 134 21.92 5.78 -1.70
C LEU A 134 21.71 5.52 -3.18
N ILE A 135 22.32 6.34 -4.04
CA ILE A 135 22.41 6.04 -5.47
C ILE A 135 23.64 5.18 -5.71
N ILE A 136 23.39 3.96 -6.19
CA ILE A 136 24.40 2.92 -6.40
C ILE A 136 24.59 2.66 -7.89
N VAL A 137 25.83 2.45 -8.27
CA VAL A 137 26.25 1.89 -9.56
C VAL A 137 27.22 0.74 -9.34
N ARG A 138 27.55 0.00 -10.40
CA ARG A 138 28.68 -0.94 -10.37
C ARG A 138 30.00 -0.16 -10.22
N GLU A 139 30.99 -0.72 -9.53
CA GLU A 139 32.22 0.03 -9.21
C GLU A 139 33.05 0.39 -10.47
N ASP A 140 32.96 -0.37 -11.55
CA ASP A 140 33.61 -0.03 -12.83
C ASP A 140 32.75 0.81 -13.78
N ALA A 141 31.57 1.28 -13.33
CA ALA A 141 30.70 2.12 -14.14
C ALA A 141 31.39 3.44 -14.48
N PRO A 142 31.10 4.03 -15.66
CA PRO A 142 31.77 5.26 -16.13
C PRO A 142 31.33 6.53 -15.36
N TYR A 143 30.38 6.42 -14.43
CA TYR A 143 29.85 7.53 -13.65
C TYR A 143 30.56 7.60 -12.29
N GLU A 144 31.22 8.71 -11.99
CA GLU A 144 31.91 8.91 -10.71
C GLU A 144 31.07 9.75 -9.73
N THR A 145 30.16 10.56 -10.27
CA THR A 145 29.27 11.46 -9.54
C THR A 145 27.81 11.28 -9.96
N ILE A 146 26.88 11.76 -9.14
CA ILE A 146 25.45 11.79 -9.55
C ILE A 146 25.23 12.70 -10.77
N VAL A 147 26.03 13.77 -10.89
CA VAL A 147 25.97 14.69 -12.02
C VAL A 147 26.38 13.98 -13.31
N ASP A 148 27.40 13.13 -13.29
CA ASP A 148 27.81 12.35 -14.47
C ASP A 148 26.68 11.42 -14.95
N LEU A 149 26.01 10.76 -14.00
CA LEU A 149 24.88 9.86 -14.30
C LEU A 149 23.72 10.64 -14.95
N LEU A 150 23.39 11.82 -14.41
CA LEU A 150 22.30 12.67 -14.90
C LEU A 150 22.63 13.29 -16.27
N GLU A 151 23.85 13.77 -16.47
CA GLU A 151 24.30 14.27 -17.77
C GLU A 151 24.30 13.16 -18.82
N ALA A 152 24.71 11.94 -18.47
CA ALA A 152 24.60 10.80 -19.38
C ALA A 152 23.14 10.47 -19.74
N ALA A 153 22.24 10.47 -18.75
CA ALA A 153 20.80 10.28 -18.97
C ALA A 153 20.16 11.42 -19.77
N LYS A 154 20.75 12.61 -19.80
CA LYS A 154 20.31 13.75 -20.62
C LYS A 154 20.86 13.70 -22.05
N GLN A 155 22.11 13.29 -22.22
CA GLN A 155 22.74 13.10 -23.53
C GLN A 155 22.11 11.92 -24.28
N SER A 156 21.68 10.89 -23.56
CA SER A 156 21.00 9.72 -24.10
C SER A 156 19.80 9.35 -23.21
N PRO A 157 18.67 10.05 -23.39
CA PRO A 157 17.42 9.74 -22.69
C PRO A 157 17.04 8.27 -22.82
N GLU A 158 16.54 7.68 -21.73
CA GLU A 158 16.04 6.29 -21.66
C GLU A 158 17.08 5.20 -21.98
N THR A 159 18.39 5.50 -21.93
CA THR A 159 19.43 4.47 -22.09
C THR A 159 19.98 3.94 -20.78
N ILE A 160 19.95 4.75 -19.72
CA ILE A 160 20.40 4.36 -18.38
C ILE A 160 19.30 3.52 -17.72
N ARG A 161 19.54 2.23 -17.53
CA ARG A 161 18.60 1.30 -16.88
C ARG A 161 18.67 1.50 -15.37
N PHE A 162 17.65 2.13 -14.82
CA PHE A 162 17.58 2.48 -13.41
C PHE A 162 16.59 1.55 -12.69
N GLY A 163 17.08 0.82 -11.68
CA GLY A 163 16.29 -0.18 -10.95
C GLY A 163 15.31 0.45 -9.97
N ALA A 164 14.04 0.54 -10.36
CA ALA A 164 12.95 1.06 -9.55
C ALA A 164 11.61 0.41 -9.92
N ASN A 165 10.82 0.03 -8.91
CA ASN A 165 9.47 -0.47 -9.12
C ASN A 165 8.50 0.68 -9.32
N ILE A 166 7.68 0.63 -10.36
CA ILE A 166 6.64 1.64 -10.61
C ILE A 166 5.74 1.77 -9.39
N GLY A 167 5.46 3.00 -9.00
CA GLY A 167 4.65 3.34 -7.81
C GLY A 167 5.35 3.17 -6.46
N SER A 168 6.61 2.72 -6.41
CA SER A 168 7.39 2.63 -5.16
C SER A 168 8.13 3.92 -4.84
N PRO A 169 8.58 4.14 -3.59
CA PRO A 169 9.45 5.27 -3.25
C PRO A 169 10.67 5.42 -4.17
N ALA A 170 11.27 4.30 -4.60
CA ALA A 170 12.39 4.32 -5.53
C ALA A 170 12.04 4.89 -6.91
N HIS A 171 10.81 4.67 -7.39
CA HIS A 171 10.32 5.28 -8.63
C HIS A 171 10.23 6.79 -8.49
N PHE A 172 9.60 7.26 -7.42
CA PHE A 172 9.47 8.69 -7.15
C PHE A 172 10.83 9.38 -6.90
N THR A 173 11.78 8.72 -6.26
CA THR A 173 13.16 9.23 -6.15
C THR A 173 13.81 9.39 -7.52
N ALA A 174 13.63 8.44 -8.45
CA ALA A 174 14.16 8.56 -9.80
C ALA A 174 13.52 9.74 -10.55
N MET A 175 12.22 9.95 -10.40
CA MET A 175 11.53 11.12 -10.96
C MET A 175 12.04 12.43 -10.37
N ASN A 176 12.30 12.48 -9.06
CA ASN A 176 12.88 13.65 -8.41
C ASN A 176 14.27 13.99 -8.97
N LEU A 177 15.10 12.96 -9.21
CA LEU A 177 16.40 13.12 -9.88
C LEU A 177 16.27 13.68 -11.31
N GLU A 178 15.32 13.19 -12.09
CA GLU A 178 15.03 13.72 -13.43
C GLU A 178 14.55 15.18 -13.40
N ALA A 179 13.64 15.50 -12.48
CA ALA A 179 13.10 16.85 -12.31
C ALA A 179 14.18 17.85 -11.89
N ALA A 180 15.10 17.43 -11.01
CA ALA A 180 16.24 18.25 -10.58
C ALA A 180 17.29 18.48 -11.68
N HIS A 181 17.26 17.69 -12.76
CA HIS A 181 18.17 17.82 -13.90
C HIS A 181 17.43 17.78 -15.24
N PRO A 182 16.83 18.91 -15.68
CA PRO A 182 15.97 18.94 -16.85
C PRO A 182 16.58 18.34 -18.11
N GLY A 183 15.84 17.41 -18.70
CA GLY A 183 16.22 16.66 -19.90
C GLY A 183 16.84 15.28 -19.62
N ALA A 184 17.24 14.99 -18.38
CA ALA A 184 17.61 13.63 -17.99
C ALA A 184 16.36 12.73 -17.98
N LYS A 185 16.47 11.54 -18.57
CA LYS A 185 15.45 10.48 -18.50
C LYS A 185 16.08 9.12 -18.31
N PHE A 186 15.64 8.41 -17.28
CA PHE A 186 16.04 7.03 -17.01
C PHE A 186 15.09 6.05 -17.69
N ASN A 187 15.62 4.90 -18.09
CA ASN A 187 14.81 3.73 -18.39
C ASN A 187 14.54 3.01 -17.07
N LEU A 188 13.36 3.24 -16.51
CA LEU A 188 12.96 2.62 -15.24
C LEU A 188 12.67 1.13 -15.46
N VAL A 189 13.53 0.29 -14.90
CA VAL A 189 13.37 -1.15 -14.95
C VAL A 189 12.83 -1.63 -13.61
N THR A 190 11.63 -2.22 -13.65
CA THR A 190 11.02 -2.87 -12.48
C THR A 190 11.89 -4.05 -12.07
N SER A 191 12.46 -3.96 -10.88
CA SER A 191 13.32 -4.99 -10.30
C SER A 191 12.83 -5.31 -8.89
N GLY A 192 12.99 -6.57 -8.46
CA GLY A 192 12.67 -6.98 -7.09
C GLY A 192 13.43 -6.21 -6.01
N GLY A 193 13.41 -6.73 -4.77
CA GLY A 193 14.10 -6.09 -3.64
C GLY A 193 15.61 -5.89 -3.84
N GLY A 194 16.30 -5.30 -2.85
CA GLY A 194 17.72 -4.94 -2.94
C GLY A 194 18.65 -6.06 -3.44
N GLN A 195 18.41 -7.32 -3.04
CA GLN A 195 19.21 -8.46 -3.51
C GLN A 195 19.09 -8.70 -5.02
N THR A 196 17.88 -8.58 -5.57
CA THR A 196 17.64 -8.70 -7.02
C THR A 196 18.34 -7.57 -7.76
N ARG A 197 18.14 -6.32 -7.31
CA ARG A 197 18.80 -5.15 -7.90
C ARG A 197 20.33 -5.24 -7.83
N TYR A 198 20.89 -5.74 -6.73
CA TYR A 198 22.33 -5.98 -6.62
C TYR A 198 22.83 -6.95 -7.68
N THR A 199 22.16 -8.09 -7.82
CA THR A 199 22.55 -9.10 -8.81
C THR A 199 22.43 -8.55 -10.24
N GLU A 200 21.41 -7.75 -10.51
CA GLU A 200 21.20 -7.09 -11.80
C GLU A 200 22.23 -5.99 -12.09
N ILE A 201 22.65 -5.19 -11.10
CA ILE A 201 23.73 -4.20 -11.26
C ILE A 201 25.06 -4.92 -11.55
N ILE A 202 25.42 -5.93 -10.75
CA ILE A 202 26.66 -6.71 -10.97
C ILE A 202 26.62 -7.41 -12.35
N GLY A 203 25.47 -7.96 -12.72
CA GLY A 203 25.23 -8.62 -14.01
C GLY A 203 25.08 -7.67 -15.20
N GLN A 204 25.16 -6.35 -15.00
CA GLN A 204 24.93 -5.33 -16.04
C GLN A 204 23.55 -5.41 -16.70
N HIS A 205 22.54 -5.87 -15.96
CA HIS A 205 21.12 -5.74 -16.35
C HIS A 205 20.54 -4.38 -15.92
N LEU A 206 21.13 -3.76 -14.89
CA LEU A 206 20.90 -2.38 -14.48
C LEU A 206 22.22 -1.59 -14.49
N ASP A 207 22.13 -0.30 -14.77
CA ASP A 207 23.27 0.63 -14.74
C ASP A 207 23.35 1.38 -13.40
N ALA A 208 22.19 1.67 -12.80
CA ALA A 208 22.08 2.33 -11.50
C ALA A 208 20.83 1.87 -10.71
N GLY A 209 20.80 2.16 -9.41
CA GLY A 209 19.62 1.91 -8.57
C GLY A 209 19.74 2.52 -7.18
N ILE A 210 18.69 2.36 -6.36
CA ILE A 210 18.60 2.95 -5.02
C ILE A 210 18.70 1.90 -3.94
N PHE A 211 19.74 1.91 -3.10
CA PHE A 211 19.85 0.97 -1.97
C PHE A 211 19.69 1.73 -0.66
N SER A 212 19.21 1.05 0.38
CA SER A 212 19.40 1.57 1.73
C SER A 212 20.87 1.50 2.15
N LEU A 213 21.26 2.28 3.14
CA LEU A 213 22.58 2.16 3.75
C LEU A 213 22.87 0.73 4.24
N ALA A 214 21.90 0.09 4.92
CA ALA A 214 22.03 -1.28 5.38
C ALA A 214 22.28 -2.27 4.23
N GLU A 215 21.54 -2.14 3.12
CA GLU A 215 21.73 -2.95 1.91
C GLU A 215 23.12 -2.74 1.33
N TYR A 216 23.58 -1.50 1.20
CA TYR A 216 24.93 -1.20 0.71
C TYR A 216 26.01 -1.80 1.61
N LEU A 217 25.92 -1.63 2.93
CA LEU A 217 26.89 -2.19 3.87
C LEU A 217 26.95 -3.72 3.81
N LYS A 218 25.82 -4.37 3.54
CA LYS A 218 25.72 -5.82 3.36
C LYS A 218 26.26 -6.31 2.01
N PHE A 219 26.01 -5.56 0.94
CA PHE A 219 26.32 -5.99 -0.43
C PHE A 219 27.67 -5.52 -0.95
N ARG A 220 28.26 -4.47 -0.34
CA ARG A 220 29.60 -4.02 -0.69
C ARG A 220 30.60 -5.14 -0.38
N SER A 221 31.43 -5.44 -1.36
CA SER A 221 32.48 -6.43 -1.20
C SER A 221 33.67 -5.82 -0.46
N PRO A 222 34.54 -6.65 0.17
CA PRO A 222 35.75 -6.16 0.81
C PRO A 222 36.64 -5.39 -0.17
N GLU A 223 37.42 -4.46 0.38
CA GLU A 223 38.43 -3.72 -0.38
C GLU A 223 39.38 -4.69 -1.11
N GLY A 224 39.65 -4.42 -2.39
CA GLY A 224 40.42 -5.30 -3.27
C GLY A 224 39.59 -6.33 -4.06
N THR A 225 38.27 -6.34 -3.91
CA THR A 225 37.38 -7.08 -4.83
C THR A 225 37.46 -6.46 -6.23
N PRO A 226 37.49 -7.26 -7.33
CA PRO A 226 37.39 -6.73 -8.68
C PRO A 226 36.19 -5.80 -8.86
N ALA A 227 36.41 -4.65 -9.52
CA ALA A 227 35.41 -3.59 -9.64
C ALA A 227 34.12 -4.03 -10.38
N ASP A 228 34.21 -5.04 -11.25
CA ASP A 228 33.06 -5.65 -11.94
C ASP A 228 32.21 -6.55 -11.02
N ARG A 229 32.68 -6.82 -9.80
CA ARG A 229 32.04 -7.65 -8.77
C ARG A 229 31.74 -6.87 -7.49
N ASN A 230 31.73 -5.54 -7.60
CA ASN A 230 31.49 -4.65 -6.47
C ASN A 230 30.64 -3.45 -6.90
N ILE A 231 30.18 -2.69 -5.92
CA ILE A 231 29.29 -1.54 -6.11
C ILE A 231 29.89 -0.27 -5.50
N ARG A 232 29.56 0.87 -6.08
CA ARG A 232 29.97 2.21 -5.62
C ARG A 232 28.75 3.08 -5.35
N VAL A 233 28.83 3.91 -4.32
CA VAL A 233 27.85 4.97 -4.04
C VAL A 233 28.24 6.23 -4.81
N LEU A 234 27.33 6.77 -5.61
CA LEU A 234 27.51 8.08 -6.27
C LEU A 234 27.09 9.24 -5.39
N ALA A 235 25.99 9.07 -4.66
CA ALA A 235 25.46 10.08 -3.78
C ALA A 235 24.61 9.47 -2.65
N CYS A 236 24.66 10.14 -1.50
CA CYS A 236 23.72 9.95 -0.41
C CYS A 236 22.52 10.89 -0.60
N LEU A 237 21.29 10.39 -0.42
CA LEU A 237 20.05 11.17 -0.61
C LEU A 237 19.61 11.92 0.67
N SER A 238 20.54 12.18 1.58
CA SER A 238 20.32 12.97 2.80
C SER A 238 20.80 14.41 2.63
N GLU A 239 20.39 15.32 3.51
CA GLU A 239 20.90 16.70 3.53
C GLU A 239 22.40 16.77 3.87
N LYS A 240 22.88 15.85 4.71
CA LYS A 240 24.26 15.82 5.21
C LYS A 240 24.92 14.46 4.94
N PRO A 241 26.25 14.39 4.75
CA PRO A 241 26.95 13.13 4.57
C PRO A 241 26.71 12.18 5.74
N HIS A 242 26.58 10.90 5.44
CA HIS A 242 26.44 9.86 6.46
C HIS A 242 27.82 9.35 6.91
N PRO A 243 28.10 9.22 8.23
CA PRO A 243 29.42 8.87 8.75
C PRO A 243 29.96 7.52 8.25
N GLU A 244 29.08 6.52 8.06
CA GLU A 244 29.45 5.18 7.56
C GLU A 244 29.88 5.13 6.08
N LEU A 245 29.74 6.23 5.33
CA LEU A 245 30.00 6.28 3.89
C LEU A 245 31.38 6.85 3.53
N ASN A 246 32.31 6.99 4.49
CA ASN A 246 33.72 7.35 4.23
C ASN A 246 33.91 8.56 3.28
N GLY A 247 33.12 9.62 3.44
CA GLY A 247 33.26 10.86 2.65
C GLY A 247 32.52 10.89 1.32
N VAL A 248 31.63 9.92 1.03
CA VAL A 248 30.66 10.05 -0.07
C VAL A 248 29.83 11.33 0.12
N ARG A 249 29.77 12.14 -0.94
CA ARG A 249 29.01 13.40 -0.96
C ARG A 249 27.51 13.15 -1.07
N THR A 250 26.71 14.08 -0.59
CA THR A 250 25.26 14.07 -0.84
C THR A 250 24.93 14.51 -2.27
N CYS A 251 23.67 14.37 -2.70
CA CYS A 251 23.19 15.01 -3.92
C CYS A 251 23.30 16.54 -3.81
N VAL A 252 22.90 17.11 -2.66
CA VAL A 252 22.90 18.55 -2.40
C VAL A 252 24.33 19.13 -2.48
N GLU A 253 25.33 18.46 -1.90
CA GLU A 253 26.74 18.87 -2.00
C GLU A 253 27.29 18.82 -3.44
N GLN A 254 26.64 18.06 -4.32
CA GLN A 254 26.97 17.95 -5.74
C GLN A 254 26.16 18.93 -6.61
N GLY A 255 25.34 19.80 -6.01
CA GLY A 255 24.51 20.78 -6.71
C GLY A 255 23.20 20.22 -7.27
N VAL A 256 22.77 19.04 -6.81
CA VAL A 256 21.49 18.41 -7.16
C VAL A 256 20.60 18.44 -5.93
N GLU A 257 19.60 19.33 -5.92
CA GLU A 257 18.69 19.57 -4.78
C GLU A 257 17.68 18.43 -4.59
N VAL A 258 18.17 17.22 -4.36
CA VAL A 258 17.38 16.01 -4.17
C VAL A 258 17.73 15.37 -2.84
N THR A 259 16.70 15.21 -2.01
CA THR A 259 16.74 14.36 -0.82
C THR A 259 15.62 13.33 -0.87
N SER A 260 15.91 12.16 -0.31
CA SER A 260 14.95 11.07 -0.19
C SER A 260 15.40 10.14 0.92
N SER A 261 14.44 9.73 1.74
CA SER A 261 14.66 8.79 2.82
C SER A 261 13.38 8.00 3.05
N ASN A 262 13.49 6.84 3.69
CA ASN A 262 12.32 6.11 4.15
C ASN A 262 12.23 6.26 5.67
N ALA A 263 11.43 7.21 6.13
CA ALA A 263 11.14 7.37 7.56
C ALA A 263 10.04 6.39 8.00
N TYR A 264 10.11 5.90 9.25
CA TYR A 264 8.97 5.21 9.84
C TYR A 264 8.07 6.22 10.52
N TYR A 265 6.80 6.17 10.15
CA TYR A 265 5.74 6.98 10.71
C TYR A 265 4.77 6.09 11.48
N TRP A 266 4.29 6.63 12.59
CA TRP A 266 3.25 6.05 13.42
C TRP A 266 1.95 6.79 13.14
N TRP A 267 0.91 6.03 12.81
CA TRP A 267 -0.39 6.58 12.45
C TRP A 267 -1.46 5.99 13.33
N ALA A 268 -2.45 6.81 13.68
CA ALA A 268 -3.68 6.38 14.30
C ALA A 268 -4.86 6.60 13.34
N PRO A 269 -5.99 5.89 13.53
CA PRO A 269 -7.20 6.12 12.74
C PRO A 269 -7.66 7.58 12.85
N LYS A 270 -8.25 8.11 11.76
CA LYS A 270 -8.72 9.50 11.73
C LYS A 270 -9.65 9.83 12.90
N GLY A 271 -9.42 10.95 13.56
CA GLY A 271 -10.24 11.39 14.69
C GLY A 271 -9.88 10.74 16.03
N THR A 272 -8.76 10.02 16.13
CA THR A 272 -8.24 9.54 17.43
C THR A 272 -8.00 10.74 18.36
N PRO A 273 -8.44 10.71 19.64
CA PRO A 273 -8.26 11.83 20.57
C PRO A 273 -6.80 12.29 20.68
N LEU A 274 -6.59 13.62 20.74
CA LEU A 274 -5.24 14.19 20.78
C LEU A 274 -4.43 13.69 22.00
N GLU A 275 -5.05 13.57 23.17
CA GLU A 275 -4.42 13.07 24.39
C GLU A 275 -3.88 11.63 24.24
N VAL A 276 -4.58 10.79 23.47
CA VAL A 276 -4.15 9.42 23.16
C VAL A 276 -2.95 9.44 22.21
N GLN A 277 -2.98 10.32 21.20
CA GLN A 277 -1.85 10.52 20.29
C GLN A 277 -0.62 11.02 21.05
N GLU A 278 -0.78 11.99 21.94
CA GLU A 278 0.29 12.57 22.76
C GLU A 278 0.88 11.55 23.73
N LEU A 279 0.05 10.70 24.34
CA LEU A 279 0.53 9.61 25.18
C LEU A 279 1.41 8.66 24.37
N ILE A 280 0.93 8.14 23.24
CA ILE A 280 1.69 7.22 22.38
C ILE A 280 2.98 7.90 21.89
N ALA A 281 2.90 9.14 21.42
CA ALA A 281 4.07 9.90 20.96
C ALA A 281 5.11 10.10 22.05
N SER A 282 4.69 10.40 23.29
CA SER A 282 5.61 10.57 24.42
C SER A 282 6.27 9.24 24.82
N THR A 283 5.52 8.13 24.84
CA THR A 283 6.10 6.79 25.06
C THR A 283 7.11 6.41 23.98
N LEU A 284 6.81 6.68 22.70
CA LEU A 284 7.74 6.44 21.59
C LEU A 284 8.99 7.32 21.69
N LYS A 285 8.85 8.56 22.19
CA LYS A 285 9.98 9.46 22.40
C LYS A 285 10.97 8.89 23.42
N GLU A 286 10.49 8.43 24.57
CA GLU A 286 11.33 7.80 25.60
C GLU A 286 12.04 6.57 25.04
N ALA A 287 11.33 5.73 24.28
CA ALA A 287 11.92 4.56 23.61
C ALA A 287 13.05 4.94 22.64
N MET A 288 12.85 5.96 21.81
CA MET A 288 13.86 6.43 20.86
C MET A 288 15.07 7.10 21.53
N GLN A 289 14.93 7.54 22.79
CA GLN A 289 16.03 8.08 23.58
C GLN A 289 16.82 6.99 24.32
N HIS A 290 16.25 5.79 24.48
CA HIS A 290 16.88 4.70 25.20
C HIS A 290 18.14 4.18 24.50
N PRO A 291 19.26 3.97 25.22
CA PRO A 291 20.52 3.52 24.63
C PRO A 291 20.42 2.22 23.84
N GLU A 292 19.69 1.21 24.36
CA GLU A 292 19.51 -0.08 23.69
C GLU A 292 18.82 0.09 22.32
N VAL A 293 17.79 0.93 22.25
CA VAL A 293 17.09 1.20 20.98
C VAL A 293 18.05 1.90 20.01
N ARG A 294 18.74 2.94 20.46
CA ARG A 294 19.69 3.68 19.60
C ARG A 294 20.81 2.78 19.07
N GLU A 295 21.36 1.91 19.90
CA GLU A 295 22.37 0.93 19.49
C GLU A 295 21.82 -0.02 18.43
N ARG A 296 20.63 -0.59 18.63
CA ARG A 296 20.00 -1.48 17.63
C ARG A 296 19.68 -0.78 16.32
N LEU A 297 19.25 0.48 16.36
CA LEU A 297 19.00 1.25 15.13
C LEU A 297 20.30 1.51 14.37
N VAL A 298 21.38 1.86 15.05
CA VAL A 298 22.70 2.03 14.43
C VAL A 298 23.22 0.73 13.84
N GLU A 299 23.09 -0.41 14.53
CA GLU A 299 23.43 -1.74 13.99
C GLU A 299 22.64 -2.07 12.73
N GLN A 300 21.40 -1.59 12.63
CA GLN A 300 20.53 -1.74 11.46
C GLN A 300 20.75 -0.66 10.39
N ALA A 301 21.69 0.26 10.59
CA ALA A 301 21.94 1.42 9.75
C ALA A 301 20.68 2.30 9.53
N ILE A 302 19.91 2.49 10.60
CA ILE A 302 18.75 3.37 10.70
C ILE A 302 19.14 4.56 11.57
N ASP A 303 18.97 5.77 11.05
CA ASP A 303 19.25 6.99 11.80
C ASP A 303 18.17 7.19 12.88
N PRO A 304 18.53 7.32 14.17
CA PRO A 304 17.56 7.44 15.26
C PRO A 304 16.99 8.86 15.33
N THR A 305 16.10 9.18 14.40
CA THR A 305 15.37 10.46 14.34
C THR A 305 14.03 10.38 15.07
N PHE A 306 13.55 11.49 15.61
CA PHE A 306 12.24 11.57 16.24
C PHE A 306 11.60 12.93 15.97
N SER A 307 10.34 12.92 15.54
CA SER A 307 9.51 14.12 15.47
C SER A 307 8.05 13.80 15.78
N THR A 308 7.30 14.77 16.30
CA THR A 308 5.87 14.64 16.64
C THR A 308 5.19 16.01 16.53
N GLY A 309 3.87 16.05 16.72
CA GLY A 309 3.06 17.26 16.68
C GLY A 309 3.15 17.95 15.32
N GLU A 310 3.37 19.27 15.33
CA GLU A 310 3.39 20.04 14.08
C GLU A 310 4.56 19.69 13.17
N ALA A 311 5.74 19.41 13.74
CA ALA A 311 6.93 19.11 12.95
C ALA A 311 6.76 17.88 12.04
N VAL A 312 6.14 16.80 12.56
CA VAL A 312 5.88 15.61 11.74
C VAL A 312 4.75 15.83 10.74
N ARG A 313 3.73 16.62 11.10
CA ARG A 313 2.64 16.99 10.18
C ARG A 313 3.15 17.79 9.00
N THR A 314 3.97 18.81 9.24
CA THR A 314 4.62 19.60 8.18
C THR A 314 5.49 18.71 7.32
N ARG A 315 6.33 17.85 7.92
CA ARG A 315 7.17 16.92 7.16
C ARG A 315 6.34 16.01 6.24
N VAL A 316 5.25 15.43 6.73
CA VAL A 316 4.38 14.58 5.90
C VAL A 316 3.76 15.39 4.76
N ALA A 317 3.26 16.60 5.04
CA ALA A 317 2.67 17.48 4.03
C ALA A 317 3.69 17.85 2.93
N ASP A 318 4.90 18.26 3.32
CA ASP A 318 5.98 18.60 2.38
C ASP A 318 6.36 17.39 1.50
N ARG A 319 6.36 16.18 2.08
CA ARG A 319 6.62 14.94 1.33
C ARG A 319 5.49 14.63 0.36
N VAL A 320 4.23 14.78 0.75
CA VAL A 320 3.08 14.60 -0.14
C VAL A 320 3.16 15.59 -1.30
N GLU A 321 3.35 16.88 -1.04
CA GLU A 321 3.43 17.92 -2.07
C GLU A 321 4.58 17.68 -3.05
N LEU A 322 5.77 17.34 -2.53
CA LEU A 322 6.93 17.00 -3.35
C LEU A 322 6.62 15.80 -4.27
N LEU A 323 6.07 14.72 -3.73
CA LEU A 323 5.80 13.50 -4.50
C LEU A 323 4.65 13.68 -5.50
N GLU A 324 3.62 14.46 -5.16
CA GLU A 324 2.51 14.84 -6.05
C GLU A 324 3.01 15.59 -7.29
N SER A 325 4.00 16.48 -7.11
CA SER A 325 4.58 17.26 -8.21
C SER A 325 5.16 16.37 -9.32
N PHE A 326 5.62 15.17 -8.96
CA PHE A 326 6.12 14.18 -9.89
C PHE A 326 5.01 13.29 -10.43
N ALA A 327 4.06 12.86 -9.59
CA ALA A 327 2.95 11.99 -9.99
C ALA A 327 2.12 12.59 -11.15
N ALA A 328 1.89 13.91 -11.13
CA ALA A 328 1.17 14.62 -12.19
C ALA A 328 1.87 14.54 -13.57
N GLU A 329 3.19 14.33 -13.59
CA GLU A 329 3.98 14.15 -14.81
C GLU A 329 4.00 12.69 -15.30
N ALA A 330 3.63 11.74 -14.43
CA ALA A 330 3.57 10.30 -14.72
C ALA A 330 2.18 9.78 -15.14
N GLU A 331 1.16 10.64 -15.31
CA GLU A 331 -0.10 10.22 -15.93
C GLU A 331 0.21 9.63 -17.31
N SER A 332 0.15 8.31 -17.37
CA SER A 332 0.61 7.52 -18.50
C SER A 332 -0.19 7.90 -19.76
N GLU A 333 0.50 8.11 -20.88
CA GLU A 333 -0.11 8.08 -22.22
C GLU A 333 -0.73 6.70 -22.57
N LEU A 334 -0.75 5.75 -21.63
CA LEU A 334 -1.33 4.44 -21.86
C LEU A 334 -2.85 4.59 -22.07
N PRO A 335 -3.38 4.00 -23.15
CA PRO A 335 -4.81 4.01 -23.41
C PRO A 335 -5.56 3.46 -22.21
N ASN A 336 -6.65 4.11 -21.77
CA ASN A 336 -7.50 3.62 -20.69
C ASN A 336 -8.20 2.32 -21.11
N PHE A 337 -7.51 1.20 -20.99
CA PHE A 337 -7.96 -0.13 -21.41
C PHE A 337 -9.29 -0.51 -20.76
N THR A 338 -9.54 -0.09 -19.52
CA THR A 338 -10.81 -0.30 -18.82
C THR A 338 -11.97 0.34 -19.57
N VAL A 339 -11.82 1.59 -20.02
CA VAL A 339 -12.83 2.29 -20.84
C VAL A 339 -13.02 1.59 -22.18
N TYR A 340 -11.94 1.19 -22.86
CA TYR A 340 -12.04 0.48 -24.14
C TYR A 340 -12.75 -0.88 -24.01
N ILE A 341 -12.38 -1.68 -23.01
CA ILE A 341 -13.03 -2.98 -22.73
C ILE A 341 -14.50 -2.78 -22.37
N THR A 342 -14.83 -1.75 -21.60
CA THR A 342 -16.23 -1.39 -21.26
C THR A 342 -17.02 -1.06 -22.53
N ILE A 343 -16.47 -0.23 -23.41
CA ILE A 343 -17.10 0.12 -24.69
C ILE A 343 -17.31 -1.12 -25.56
N VAL A 344 -16.28 -1.95 -25.74
CA VAL A 344 -16.37 -3.19 -26.54
C VAL A 344 -17.45 -4.12 -25.97
N THR A 345 -17.50 -4.28 -24.65
CA THR A 345 -18.49 -5.11 -23.97
C THR A 345 -19.91 -4.60 -24.17
N LEU A 346 -20.13 -3.28 -24.04
CA LEU A 346 -21.43 -2.66 -24.28
C LEU A 346 -21.87 -2.80 -25.75
N VAL A 347 -20.95 -2.63 -26.70
CA VAL A 347 -21.24 -2.82 -28.13
C VAL A 347 -21.64 -4.27 -28.42
N LEU A 348 -20.89 -5.25 -27.90
CA LEU A 348 -21.23 -6.67 -28.05
C LEU A 348 -22.59 -7.01 -27.43
N LEU A 349 -22.90 -6.46 -26.25
CA LEU A 349 -24.21 -6.62 -25.61
C LEU A 349 -25.34 -6.06 -26.50
N ILE A 350 -25.16 -4.87 -27.06
CA ILE A 350 -26.13 -4.26 -27.98
C ILE A 350 -26.31 -5.12 -29.23
N VAL A 351 -25.22 -5.62 -29.82
CA VAL A 351 -25.28 -6.51 -30.99
C VAL A 351 -26.08 -7.78 -30.68
N VAL A 352 -25.82 -8.41 -29.53
CA VAL A 352 -26.56 -9.60 -29.08
C VAL A 352 -28.04 -9.29 -28.88
N VAL A 353 -28.38 -8.18 -28.22
CA VAL A 353 -29.77 -7.77 -27.99
C VAL A 353 -30.49 -7.48 -29.31
N VAL A 354 -29.87 -6.70 -30.21
CA VAL A 354 -30.46 -6.36 -31.52
C VAL A 354 -30.59 -7.59 -32.42
N SER A 355 -29.59 -8.47 -32.44
CA SER A 355 -29.62 -9.72 -33.18
C SER A 355 -30.74 -10.64 -32.67
N SER A 356 -30.88 -10.75 -31.34
CA SER A 356 -31.95 -11.52 -30.69
C SER A 356 -33.34 -10.97 -31.02
N LEU A 357 -33.51 -9.65 -31.07
CA LEU A 357 -34.78 -9.03 -31.47
C LEU A 357 -35.11 -9.23 -32.96
N ARG A 358 -34.10 -9.24 -33.84
CA ARG A 358 -34.28 -9.43 -35.29
C ARG A 358 -34.58 -10.87 -35.71
N HIS A 359 -34.00 -11.87 -35.03
CA HIS A 359 -34.12 -13.29 -35.42
C HIS A 359 -35.22 -14.05 -34.66
N ARG A 360 -36.17 -13.34 -34.03
CA ARG A 360 -37.31 -13.96 -33.31
C ARG A 360 -38.22 -14.85 -34.17
N GLY A 361 -38.12 -14.79 -35.50
CA GLY A 361 -39.01 -15.49 -36.43
C GLY A 361 -38.40 -16.60 -37.30
N GLU A 362 -37.09 -16.85 -37.26
CA GLU A 362 -36.39 -17.65 -38.30
C GLU A 362 -35.54 -18.82 -37.79
N LEU A 363 -35.80 -19.35 -36.59
CA LEU A 363 -35.02 -20.50 -36.08
C LEU A 363 -35.84 -21.80 -36.14
N PRO A 364 -35.35 -22.85 -36.82
CA PRO A 364 -35.97 -24.18 -36.82
C PRO A 364 -35.88 -24.82 -35.42
N ASP A 365 -36.73 -25.80 -35.15
CA ASP A 365 -36.97 -26.56 -33.89
C ASP A 365 -35.69 -27.10 -33.19
N ARG A 366 -34.83 -26.19 -32.73
CA ARG A 366 -33.84 -26.40 -31.67
C ARG A 366 -34.47 -25.84 -30.40
N GLU A 367 -34.40 -26.59 -29.29
CA GLU A 367 -34.91 -26.18 -27.98
C GLU A 367 -34.82 -24.66 -27.84
N SER A 368 -35.98 -24.01 -27.85
CA SER A 368 -36.08 -22.56 -27.86
C SER A 368 -35.19 -22.04 -26.75
N LEU A 369 -34.17 -21.24 -27.11
CA LEU A 369 -33.25 -20.63 -26.17
C LEU A 369 -34.11 -19.99 -25.08
N ASP A 370 -34.07 -20.54 -23.86
CA ASP A 370 -34.98 -20.13 -22.79
C ASP A 370 -34.57 -18.74 -22.33
N VAL A 371 -35.08 -17.73 -23.02
CA VAL A 371 -34.77 -16.31 -22.80
C VAL A 371 -35.03 -15.93 -21.35
N LYS A 372 -35.99 -16.58 -20.68
CA LYS A 372 -36.25 -16.33 -19.26
C LYS A 372 -35.10 -16.82 -18.39
N ARG A 373 -34.58 -18.02 -18.63
CA ARG A 373 -33.36 -18.51 -17.95
C ARG A 373 -32.16 -17.63 -18.26
N GLY A 374 -31.99 -17.20 -19.51
CA GLY A 374 -30.93 -16.27 -19.90
C GLY A 374 -30.97 -14.94 -19.16
N ILE A 375 -32.15 -14.33 -19.04
CA ILE A 375 -32.36 -13.08 -18.27
C ILE A 375 -32.09 -13.31 -16.78
N LEU A 376 -32.52 -14.45 -16.22
CA LEU A 376 -32.27 -14.79 -14.81
C LEU A 376 -30.78 -15.01 -14.52
N CYS A 377 -30.03 -15.65 -15.43
CA CYS A 377 -28.58 -15.79 -15.31
C CYS A 377 -27.89 -14.42 -15.38
N LEU A 378 -28.30 -13.55 -16.31
CA LEU A 378 -27.76 -12.19 -16.41
C LEU A 378 -28.04 -11.39 -15.14
N ALA A 379 -29.28 -11.44 -14.63
CA ALA A 379 -29.65 -10.76 -13.38
C ALA A 379 -28.82 -11.29 -12.19
N ALA A 380 -28.63 -12.60 -12.08
CA ALA A 380 -27.79 -13.20 -11.04
C ALA A 380 -26.34 -12.74 -11.12
N LEU A 381 -25.76 -12.69 -12.34
CA LEU A 381 -24.41 -12.18 -12.56
C LEU A 381 -24.30 -10.69 -12.21
N THR A 382 -25.23 -9.85 -12.66
CA THR A 382 -25.22 -8.41 -12.35
C THR A 382 -25.41 -8.16 -10.85
N THR A 383 -26.30 -8.91 -10.19
CA THR A 383 -26.46 -8.84 -8.73
C THR A 383 -25.19 -9.29 -8.01
N TYR A 384 -24.54 -10.37 -8.46
CA TYR A 384 -23.26 -10.81 -7.88
C TYR A 384 -22.19 -9.72 -7.98
N VAL A 385 -22.00 -9.11 -9.16
CA VAL A 385 -21.03 -8.01 -9.34
C VAL A 385 -21.37 -6.83 -8.45
N ALA A 386 -22.64 -6.44 -8.35
CA ALA A 386 -23.04 -5.35 -7.45
C ALA A 386 -22.83 -5.70 -5.96
N LEU A 387 -23.02 -6.96 -5.57
CA LEU A 387 -22.78 -7.39 -4.19
C LEU A 387 -21.30 -7.45 -3.86
N LEU A 388 -20.42 -7.81 -4.80
CA LEU A 388 -18.97 -7.73 -4.59
C LEU A 388 -18.51 -6.31 -4.28
N GLU A 389 -19.15 -5.31 -4.88
CA GLU A 389 -18.79 -3.90 -4.68
C GLU A 389 -19.38 -3.32 -3.38
N PHE A 390 -20.64 -3.63 -3.08
CA PHE A 390 -21.40 -2.88 -2.08
C PHE A 390 -21.79 -3.68 -0.82
N ALA A 391 -21.65 -5.01 -0.82
CA ALA A 391 -22.04 -5.83 0.32
C ALA A 391 -20.82 -6.21 1.18
N PRO A 392 -20.92 -6.11 2.52
CA PRO A 392 -19.86 -6.57 3.42
C PRO A 392 -19.91 -8.10 3.59
N LEU A 393 -19.90 -8.84 2.48
CA LEU A 393 -19.96 -10.29 2.45
C LEU A 393 -18.67 -10.84 1.81
N PRO A 394 -18.07 -11.90 2.37
CA PRO A 394 -16.81 -12.43 1.86
C PRO A 394 -16.97 -13.01 0.45
N PHE A 395 -15.96 -12.81 -0.40
CA PHE A 395 -15.91 -13.28 -1.79
C PHE A 395 -16.37 -14.74 -1.97
N PHE A 396 -15.89 -15.67 -1.14
CA PHE A 396 -16.21 -17.09 -1.29
C PHE A 396 -17.70 -17.35 -1.15
N LEU A 397 -18.38 -16.62 -0.26
CA LEU A 397 -19.79 -16.80 0.03
C LEU A 397 -20.62 -16.27 -1.15
N LEU A 398 -20.30 -15.08 -1.65
CA LEU A 398 -20.96 -14.50 -2.82
C LEU A 398 -20.77 -15.38 -4.06
N SER A 399 -19.57 -15.92 -4.25
CA SER A 399 -19.25 -16.81 -5.37
C SER A 399 -19.95 -18.16 -5.24
N ALA A 400 -20.01 -18.74 -4.05
CA ALA A 400 -20.78 -19.95 -3.78
C ALA A 400 -22.28 -19.73 -4.05
N LEU A 401 -22.85 -18.60 -3.60
CA LEU A 401 -24.25 -18.26 -3.85
C LEU A 401 -24.54 -18.12 -5.35
N LEU A 402 -23.64 -17.48 -6.12
CA LEU A 402 -23.77 -17.39 -7.57
C LEU A 402 -23.74 -18.77 -8.23
N VAL A 403 -22.74 -19.60 -7.90
CA VAL A 403 -22.60 -20.96 -8.47
C VAL A 403 -23.81 -21.82 -8.14
N PHE A 404 -24.31 -21.74 -6.90
CA PHE A 404 -25.51 -22.44 -6.48
C PHE A 404 -26.74 -21.97 -7.27
N PHE A 405 -26.93 -20.66 -7.42
CA PHE A 405 -28.08 -20.10 -8.11
C PHE A 405 -28.07 -20.41 -9.61
N LEU A 406 -26.90 -20.30 -10.27
CA LEU A 406 -26.73 -20.72 -11.67
C LEU A 406 -26.97 -22.21 -11.83
N GLY A 407 -26.44 -23.04 -10.92
CA GLY A 407 -26.72 -24.48 -10.89
C GLY A 407 -28.21 -24.78 -10.75
N ALA A 408 -28.94 -24.01 -9.93
CA ALA A 408 -30.38 -24.17 -9.71
C ALA A 408 -31.18 -23.83 -10.96
N LEU A 409 -30.78 -22.76 -11.66
CA LEU A 409 -31.37 -22.36 -12.93
C LEU A 409 -31.15 -23.40 -14.03
N ILE A 410 -29.93 -23.97 -14.12
CA ILE A 410 -29.58 -25.01 -15.10
C ILE A 410 -30.37 -26.30 -14.80
N CYS A 411 -30.44 -26.70 -13.54
CA CYS A 411 -31.13 -27.92 -13.10
C CYS A 411 -32.65 -27.76 -12.94
N GLY A 412 -33.23 -26.62 -13.34
CA GLY A 412 -34.68 -26.41 -13.26
C GLY A 412 -35.24 -26.44 -11.83
N TRP A 413 -34.46 -26.04 -10.84
CA TRP A 413 -34.85 -26.03 -9.42
C TRP A 413 -35.25 -27.40 -8.84
N GLU A 414 -34.68 -28.49 -9.37
CA GLU A 414 -34.88 -29.83 -8.83
C GLU A 414 -34.27 -29.99 -7.42
N LYS A 415 -35.12 -29.94 -6.38
CA LYS A 415 -34.70 -30.02 -4.96
C LYS A 415 -33.80 -31.20 -4.61
N LYS A 416 -33.94 -32.33 -5.31
CA LYS A 416 -33.10 -33.53 -5.10
C LYS A 416 -31.61 -33.27 -5.41
N ARG A 417 -31.30 -32.27 -6.23
CA ARG A 417 -29.93 -31.92 -6.65
C ARG A 417 -29.29 -30.84 -5.77
N PHE A 418 -30.05 -30.21 -4.87
CA PHE A 418 -29.56 -29.11 -4.04
C PHE A 418 -28.36 -29.49 -3.16
N PRO A 419 -28.28 -30.68 -2.55
CA PRO A 419 -27.12 -31.06 -1.74
C PRO A 419 -25.82 -31.04 -2.55
N ILE A 420 -25.82 -31.69 -3.72
CA ILE A 420 -24.65 -31.77 -4.62
C ILE A 420 -24.27 -30.38 -5.14
N MET A 421 -25.26 -29.55 -5.46
CA MET A 421 -25.00 -28.18 -5.91
C MET A 421 -24.40 -27.31 -4.81
N ALA A 422 -24.85 -27.46 -3.56
CA ALA A 422 -24.28 -26.74 -2.43
C ALA A 422 -22.82 -27.14 -2.20
N GLU A 423 -22.50 -28.43 -2.33
CA GLU A 423 -21.12 -28.91 -2.26
C GLU A 423 -20.25 -28.30 -3.36
N ILE A 424 -20.69 -28.36 -4.63
CA ILE A 424 -19.95 -27.77 -5.76
C ILE A 424 -19.77 -26.25 -5.57
N ALA A 425 -20.81 -25.56 -5.13
CA ALA A 425 -20.78 -24.12 -4.86
C ALA A 425 -19.77 -23.74 -3.78
N LEU A 426 -19.75 -24.47 -2.67
CA LEU A 426 -18.80 -24.24 -1.58
C LEU A 426 -17.37 -24.54 -2.01
N ILE A 427 -17.15 -25.65 -2.74
CA ILE A 427 -15.82 -25.99 -3.28
C ILE A 427 -15.35 -24.92 -4.25
N ALA A 428 -16.22 -24.43 -5.14
CA ALA A 428 -15.87 -23.39 -6.10
C ALA A 428 -15.56 -22.06 -5.42
N GLY A 429 -16.38 -21.64 -4.44
CA GLY A 429 -16.18 -20.41 -3.69
C GLY A 429 -14.91 -20.42 -2.85
N LEU A 430 -14.77 -21.42 -1.97
CA LEU A 430 -13.59 -21.57 -1.09
C LEU A 430 -12.33 -21.88 -1.88
N GLY A 431 -12.44 -22.70 -2.93
CA GLY A 431 -11.31 -23.05 -3.80
C GLY A 431 -10.81 -21.85 -4.59
N ALA A 432 -11.71 -21.02 -5.12
CA ALA A 432 -11.32 -19.78 -5.81
C ALA A 432 -10.66 -18.80 -4.84
N GLU A 433 -11.23 -18.59 -3.65
CA GLU A 433 -10.64 -17.73 -2.62
C GLU A 433 -9.24 -18.20 -2.22
N PHE A 434 -9.06 -19.50 -1.98
CA PHE A 434 -7.75 -20.07 -1.65
C PHE A 434 -6.75 -19.90 -2.81
N VAL A 435 -7.13 -20.22 -4.04
CA VAL A 435 -6.22 -20.12 -5.19
C VAL A 435 -5.83 -18.67 -5.47
N PHE A 436 -6.79 -17.75 -5.54
CA PHE A 436 -6.49 -16.35 -5.84
C PHE A 436 -5.80 -15.64 -4.66
N GLY A 437 -6.25 -15.88 -3.44
CA GLY A 437 -5.67 -15.27 -2.24
C GLY A 437 -4.30 -15.84 -1.90
N SER A 438 -4.16 -17.16 -1.83
CA SER A 438 -2.91 -17.80 -1.38
C SER A 438 -1.89 -18.06 -2.49
N PHE A 439 -2.32 -18.38 -3.72
CA PHE A 439 -1.39 -18.72 -4.80
C PHE A 439 -1.04 -17.52 -5.68
N PHE A 440 -2.03 -16.68 -6.01
CA PHE A 440 -1.83 -15.50 -6.86
C PHE A 440 -1.64 -14.20 -6.08
N GLY A 441 -1.84 -14.19 -4.76
CA GLY A 441 -1.67 -12.99 -3.93
C GLY A 441 -2.65 -11.86 -4.26
N VAL A 442 -3.80 -12.20 -4.86
CA VAL A 442 -4.83 -11.24 -5.24
C VAL A 442 -5.73 -10.99 -4.03
N SER A 443 -5.87 -9.71 -3.63
CA SER A 443 -6.87 -9.32 -2.65
C SER A 443 -8.24 -9.40 -3.32
N LEU A 444 -9.05 -10.36 -2.92
CA LEU A 444 -10.44 -10.48 -3.37
C LEU A 444 -11.34 -9.61 -2.48
N PRO A 445 -12.37 -8.97 -3.04
CA PRO A 445 -13.27 -8.06 -2.32
C PRO A 445 -14.13 -8.75 -1.24
#